data_AF-A0A7V2HH51-F1
#
_entry.id   AF-A0A7V2HH51-F1
#
_cell.length_a   1.000
_cell.length_b   1.000
_cell.length_c   1.000
_cell.angle_alpha   90.00
_cell.angle_beta   90.00
_cell.angle_gamma   90.00
#
_symmetry.space_group_name_H-M   'P 1'
#
loop_
_entity.id
_entity.type
_entity.pdbx_description
1 polymer ?
#
loop_
_entity_poly.entity_id
_entity_poly.type
_entity_poly.pdbx_seq_one_letter_code
_entity_poly.pdbx_strand_id
1 'polypeptide(L)'
;MTLYGHLGGELSLGRDQWAELLRLARSMGWKPGGTLRPPVNFDGPDREWSGEYDPPEGQTVTRSDSAALAAALERVRSKAKTFTEADRKRYIRFFASGPFVVAQPFGLSADIANLEMALRGAHEPVQPSMEPIRPEAGEDGGSSTPATKSRPAQVRNRI
;
A
#
# COMPACT_ATOMS: atom_id res chain seq x y z
N MET A 1 -6.14 -11.95 4.18
CA MET A 1 -5.63 -12.33 2.84
C MET A 1 -6.64 -13.24 2.19
N THR A 2 -6.58 -13.33 0.87
CA THR A 2 -7.51 -14.18 0.11
C THR A 2 -6.73 -15.04 -0.87
N LEU A 3 -7.08 -16.33 -0.92
CA LEU A 3 -6.52 -17.29 -1.84
C LEU A 3 -7.52 -17.61 -2.94
N TYR A 4 -7.09 -17.54 -4.19
CA TYR A 4 -7.91 -17.86 -5.36
C TYR A 4 -7.44 -19.15 -6.01
N GLY A 5 -8.25 -20.19 -5.95
CA GLY A 5 -7.99 -21.45 -6.63
C GLY A 5 -8.20 -21.31 -8.14
N HIS A 6 -7.45 -22.08 -8.93
CA HIS A 6 -7.56 -22.11 -10.39
C HIS A 6 -8.97 -22.48 -10.94
N LEU A 7 -9.87 -23.03 -10.13
CA LEU A 7 -11.26 -23.33 -10.48
C LEU A 7 -12.24 -22.21 -10.05
N GLY A 8 -11.74 -21.04 -9.66
CA GLY A 8 -12.55 -19.91 -9.19
C GLY A 8 -13.00 -20.02 -7.72
N GLY A 9 -12.52 -21.02 -6.97
CA GLY A 9 -12.78 -21.12 -5.54
C GLY A 9 -12.04 -20.04 -4.77
N GLU A 10 -12.68 -19.51 -3.72
CA GLU A 10 -12.08 -18.52 -2.83
C GLU A 10 -11.91 -19.08 -1.41
N LEU A 11 -10.76 -18.78 -0.81
CA LEU A 11 -10.53 -18.98 0.61
C LEU A 11 -9.98 -17.71 1.26
N SER A 12 -10.78 -17.10 2.12
CA SER A 12 -10.39 -15.95 2.93
C SER A 12 -9.85 -16.41 4.28
N LEU A 13 -8.66 -15.94 4.66
CA LEU A 13 -8.03 -16.25 5.95
C LEU A 13 -7.22 -15.07 6.50
N GLY A 14 -7.08 -15.04 7.83
CA GLY A 14 -6.18 -14.11 8.53
C GLY A 14 -4.70 -14.42 8.27
N ARG A 15 -3.82 -13.42 8.44
CA ARG A 15 -2.37 -13.63 8.36
C ARG A 15 -1.87 -14.65 9.38
N ASP A 16 -2.39 -14.61 10.60
CA ASP A 16 -2.02 -15.56 11.66
C ASP A 16 -2.45 -17.00 11.32
N GLN A 17 -3.62 -17.16 10.70
CA GLN A 17 -4.10 -18.45 10.22
C GLN A 17 -3.20 -19.00 9.11
N TRP A 18 -2.78 -18.14 8.18
CA TRP A 18 -1.86 -18.52 7.11
C TRP A 18 -0.50 -18.96 7.67
N ALA A 19 0.08 -18.14 8.54
CA ALA A 19 1.35 -18.43 9.17
C ALA A 19 1.28 -19.74 9.97
N GLU A 20 0.19 -19.98 10.70
CA GLU A 20 0.01 -21.23 11.43
C GLU A 20 -0.13 -22.45 10.50
N LEU A 21 -0.85 -22.33 9.38
CA LEU A 21 -0.94 -23.41 8.38
C LEU A 21 0.44 -23.77 7.83
N LEU A 22 1.21 -22.78 7.39
CA LEU A 22 2.57 -22.99 6.89
C LEU A 22 3.48 -23.61 7.97
N ARG A 23 3.38 -23.14 9.21
CA ARG A 23 4.14 -23.67 10.35
C ARG A 23 3.78 -25.14 10.63
N LEU A 24 2.50 -25.48 10.65
CA LEU A 24 2.03 -26.84 10.88
C LEU A 24 2.46 -27.78 9.75
N ALA A 25 2.32 -27.35 8.50
CA ALA A 25 2.78 -28.13 7.35
C ALA A 25 4.29 -28.40 7.41
N ARG A 26 5.10 -27.38 7.73
CA ARG A 26 6.55 -27.52 7.94
C ARG A 26 6.89 -28.51 9.04
N SER A 27 6.14 -28.49 10.16
CA SER A 27 6.32 -29.48 11.24
C SER A 27 6.04 -30.92 10.81
N MET A 28 5.25 -31.11 9.75
CA MET A 28 4.98 -32.41 9.13
C MET A 28 5.92 -32.69 7.94
N GLY A 29 7.02 -31.95 7.82
CA GLY A 29 8.06 -32.18 6.79
C GLY A 29 7.77 -31.58 5.42
N TRP A 30 6.73 -30.75 5.27
CA TRP A 30 6.57 -29.97 4.04
C TRP A 30 7.70 -28.95 3.91
N LYS A 31 8.32 -28.92 2.74
CA LYS A 31 9.32 -27.92 2.36
C LYS A 31 8.69 -27.01 1.32
N PRO A 32 8.70 -25.68 1.52
CA PRO A 32 8.13 -24.77 0.54
C PRO A 32 8.86 -24.90 -0.79
N GLY A 33 8.12 -25.15 -1.88
CA GLY A 33 8.67 -25.14 -3.24
C GLY A 33 8.95 -23.74 -3.78
N GLY A 34 8.48 -22.71 -3.07
CA GLY A 34 8.50 -21.33 -3.54
C GLY A 34 7.28 -21.01 -4.41
N THR A 35 7.01 -19.73 -4.55
CA THR A 35 5.91 -19.20 -5.34
C THR A 35 6.42 -18.64 -6.67
N LEU A 36 5.57 -18.68 -7.70
CA LEU A 36 5.82 -17.96 -8.93
C LEU A 36 5.48 -16.49 -8.73
N ARG A 37 6.32 -15.61 -9.27
CA ARG A 37 6.10 -14.16 -9.23
C ARG A 37 4.71 -13.82 -9.81
N PRO A 38 4.04 -12.78 -9.28
CA PRO A 38 2.82 -12.28 -9.89
C PRO A 38 3.02 -12.01 -11.40
N PRO A 39 2.05 -12.33 -12.27
CA PRO A 39 2.18 -12.10 -13.72
C PRO A 39 2.34 -10.62 -14.09
N VAL A 40 1.84 -9.74 -13.22
CA VAL A 40 1.91 -8.29 -13.39
C VAL A 40 2.49 -7.71 -12.09
N ASN A 41 3.55 -6.92 -12.23
CA ASN A 41 4.12 -6.17 -11.12
C ASN A 41 3.44 -4.80 -11.06
N PHE A 42 2.54 -4.59 -10.10
CA PHE A 42 1.80 -3.33 -9.94
C PHE A 42 2.54 -2.31 -9.07
N ASP A 43 3.53 -2.75 -8.27
CA ASP A 43 4.04 -1.98 -7.13
C ASP A 43 5.48 -1.43 -7.31
N GLY A 44 6.05 -1.49 -8.52
CA GLY A 44 7.32 -0.80 -8.81
C GLY A 44 8.31 -1.58 -9.70
N PRO A 45 9.61 -1.23 -9.67
CA PRO A 45 10.60 -1.83 -10.57
C PRO A 45 10.72 -3.35 -10.38
N ASP A 46 11.26 -4.03 -11.39
CA ASP A 46 11.52 -5.48 -11.38
C ASP A 46 12.50 -5.84 -10.24
N ARG A 47 11.96 -6.09 -9.06
CA ARG A 47 12.69 -6.67 -7.93
C ARG A 47 12.82 -8.17 -8.13
N GLU A 48 13.93 -8.73 -7.66
CA GLU A 48 14.11 -10.17 -7.61
C GLU A 48 13.01 -10.81 -6.74
N TRP A 49 12.38 -11.85 -7.26
CA TRP A 49 11.29 -12.54 -6.55
C TRP A 49 11.86 -13.52 -5.54
N SER A 50 11.57 -13.33 -4.25
CA SER A 50 12.08 -14.17 -3.16
C SER A 50 11.45 -15.57 -3.10
N GLY A 51 10.35 -15.80 -3.82
CA GLY A 51 9.61 -17.07 -3.77
C GLY A 51 8.73 -17.22 -2.52
N GLU A 52 8.55 -16.16 -1.72
CA GLU A 52 7.83 -16.23 -0.46
C GLU A 52 6.30 -16.27 -0.63
N TYR A 53 5.62 -16.70 0.44
CA TYR A 53 4.16 -16.85 0.52
C TYR A 53 3.50 -15.68 1.27
N ASP A 54 4.32 -14.76 1.81
CA ASP A 54 3.97 -13.52 2.48
C ASP A 54 5.06 -12.49 2.11
N PRO A 55 4.73 -11.23 1.78
CA PRO A 55 3.40 -10.64 1.75
C PRO A 55 2.54 -11.22 0.61
N PRO A 56 1.20 -11.12 0.68
CA PRO A 56 0.32 -11.66 -0.34
C PRO A 56 0.21 -10.68 -1.52
N GLU A 57 1.11 -10.78 -2.48
CA GLU A 57 1.31 -9.84 -3.60
C GLU A 57 0.72 -10.33 -4.93
N GLY A 58 -0.11 -11.37 -4.92
CA GLY A 58 -0.65 -11.99 -6.13
C GLY A 58 0.24 -13.11 -6.67
N GLN A 59 1.14 -13.65 -5.86
CA GLN A 59 2.02 -14.75 -6.23
C GLN A 59 1.25 -16.06 -6.38
N THR A 60 1.75 -16.96 -7.22
CA THR A 60 1.09 -18.25 -7.48
C THR A 60 1.81 -19.39 -6.78
N VAL A 61 1.06 -20.18 -6.00
CA VAL A 61 1.52 -21.46 -5.47
C VAL A 61 1.28 -22.54 -6.53
N THR A 62 2.33 -23.28 -6.88
CA THR A 62 2.26 -24.30 -7.95
C THR A 62 1.37 -25.47 -7.55
N ARG A 63 0.89 -26.25 -8.54
CA ARG A 63 0.10 -27.46 -8.30
C ARG A 63 0.84 -28.44 -7.38
N SER A 64 2.13 -28.65 -7.64
CA SER A 64 2.96 -29.60 -6.89
C SER A 64 3.11 -29.19 -5.42
N ASP A 65 3.35 -27.90 -5.18
CA ASP A 65 3.55 -27.38 -3.84
C ASP A 65 2.24 -27.31 -3.05
N SER A 66 1.15 -26.91 -3.71
CA SER A 66 -0.21 -26.92 -3.15
C SER A 66 -0.65 -28.34 -2.71
N ALA A 67 -0.41 -29.35 -3.54
CA ALA A 67 -0.71 -30.74 -3.20
C ALA A 67 0.16 -31.26 -2.04
N ALA A 68 1.46 -30.91 -2.02
CA ALA A 68 2.36 -31.27 -0.93
C ALA A 68 1.96 -30.61 0.40
N LEU A 69 1.52 -29.34 0.34
CA LEU A 69 0.98 -28.60 1.49
C LEU A 69 -0.28 -29.29 2.04
N ALA A 70 -1.22 -29.67 1.17
CA ALA A 70 -2.44 -30.39 1.55
C ALA A 70 -2.10 -31.71 2.27
N ALA A 71 -1.22 -32.52 1.67
CA ALA A 71 -0.81 -33.81 2.22
C ALA A 71 -0.11 -33.69 3.57
N ALA A 72 0.68 -32.64 3.78
CA ALA A 72 1.31 -32.38 5.07
C ALA A 72 0.29 -32.00 6.15
N LEU A 73 -0.71 -31.19 5.81
CA LEU A 73 -1.76 -30.77 6.73
C LEU A 73 -2.68 -31.93 7.16
N GLU A 74 -2.93 -32.91 6.29
CA GLU A 74 -3.65 -34.16 6.65
C GLU A 74 -2.95 -34.97 7.75
N ARG A 75 -1.62 -34.89 7.83
CA ARG A 75 -0.83 -35.60 8.84
C ARG A 75 -0.84 -34.92 10.21
N VAL A 76 -1.29 -33.67 10.29
CA VAL A 76 -1.32 -32.92 11.55
C VAL A 76 -2.32 -33.57 12.51
N ARG A 77 -1.87 -33.92 13.72
CA ARG A 77 -2.74 -34.44 14.79
C ARG A 77 -3.03 -33.42 15.91
N SER A 78 -2.20 -32.39 16.01
CA SER A 78 -2.36 -31.33 17.00
C SER A 78 -3.50 -30.38 16.66
N LYS A 79 -4.16 -29.84 17.68
CA LYS A 79 -5.11 -28.72 17.53
C LYS A 79 -4.36 -27.46 17.08
N ALA A 80 -4.89 -26.78 16.07
CA ALA A 80 -4.46 -25.44 15.71
C ALA A 80 -5.05 -24.41 16.68
N LYS A 81 -4.38 -23.27 16.84
CA LYS A 81 -4.84 -22.18 17.71
C LYS A 81 -5.82 -21.25 17.00
N THR A 82 -5.62 -21.04 15.70
CA THR A 82 -6.29 -19.99 14.92
C THR A 82 -7.43 -20.49 14.04
N PHE A 83 -7.64 -21.80 13.94
CA PHE A 83 -8.71 -22.38 13.12
C PHE A 83 -9.18 -23.74 13.67
N THR A 84 -10.40 -24.13 13.30
CA THR A 84 -11.01 -25.39 13.75
C THR A 84 -10.59 -26.59 12.89
N GLU A 85 -10.91 -27.80 13.35
CA GLU A 85 -10.72 -29.01 12.55
C GLU A 85 -11.54 -28.99 11.25
N ALA A 86 -12.73 -28.40 11.28
CA ALA A 86 -13.58 -28.26 10.10
C ALA A 86 -12.96 -27.30 9.08
N ASP A 87 -12.41 -26.18 9.55
CA ASP A 87 -11.67 -25.23 8.72
C ASP A 87 -10.45 -25.90 8.08
N ARG A 88 -9.68 -26.68 8.87
CA ARG A 88 -8.54 -27.42 8.36
C ARG A 88 -8.91 -28.34 7.21
N LYS A 89 -9.99 -29.11 7.34
CA LYS A 89 -10.50 -29.98 6.26
C LYS A 89 -10.94 -29.17 5.04
N ARG A 90 -11.52 -27.99 5.24
CA ARG A 90 -11.86 -27.07 4.14
C ARG A 90 -10.59 -26.59 3.43
N TYR A 91 -9.57 -26.17 4.18
CA TYR A 91 -8.29 -25.69 3.63
C TYR A 91 -7.56 -26.80 2.85
N ILE A 92 -7.51 -28.01 3.40
CA ILE A 92 -6.90 -29.16 2.72
C ILE A 92 -7.59 -29.43 1.39
N ARG A 93 -8.93 -29.44 1.35
CA ARG A 93 -9.66 -29.63 0.08
C ARG A 93 -9.36 -28.52 -0.93
N PHE A 94 -9.24 -27.28 -0.46
CA PHE A 94 -8.86 -26.15 -1.31
C PHE A 94 -7.46 -26.36 -1.90
N PHE A 95 -6.46 -26.67 -1.08
CA PHE A 95 -5.08 -26.91 -1.56
C PHE A 95 -4.99 -28.14 -2.47
N ALA A 96 -5.69 -29.22 -2.14
CA ALA A 96 -5.72 -30.43 -2.96
C ALA A 96 -6.35 -30.22 -4.36
N SER A 97 -7.14 -29.16 -4.54
CA SER A 97 -7.78 -28.89 -5.83
C SER A 97 -6.77 -28.55 -6.93
N GLY A 98 -5.67 -27.85 -6.59
CA GLY A 98 -4.64 -27.46 -7.56
C GLY A 98 -3.91 -26.16 -7.20
N PRO A 99 -3.31 -25.48 -8.17
CA PRO A 99 -2.61 -24.22 -7.92
C PRO A 99 -3.57 -23.12 -7.49
N PHE A 100 -3.05 -22.15 -6.76
CA PHE A 100 -3.81 -20.99 -6.28
C PHE A 100 -2.94 -19.74 -6.19
N VAL A 101 -3.58 -18.58 -6.25
CA VAL A 101 -2.97 -17.26 -6.08
C VAL A 101 -3.13 -16.82 -4.63
N VAL A 102 -2.08 -16.24 -4.05
CA VAL A 102 -2.10 -15.59 -2.73
C VAL A 102 -2.22 -14.09 -2.95
N ALA A 103 -3.31 -13.46 -2.53
CA ALA A 103 -3.55 -12.04 -2.77
C ALA A 103 -3.95 -11.30 -1.50
N GLN A 104 -3.66 -10.00 -1.48
CA GLN A 104 -4.24 -9.09 -0.50
C GLN A 104 -5.78 -9.18 -0.59
N PRO A 105 -6.50 -9.13 0.54
CA PRO A 105 -7.93 -8.90 0.44
C PRO A 105 -8.11 -7.55 -0.25
N PHE A 106 -8.95 -7.46 -1.28
CA PHE A 106 -9.18 -6.20 -1.99
C PHE A 106 -9.68 -5.16 -0.99
N GLY A 107 -8.75 -4.31 -0.57
CA GLY A 107 -8.91 -3.32 0.46
C GLY A 107 -8.85 -1.94 -0.14
N LEU A 108 -9.54 -1.70 -1.27
CA LEU A 108 -9.79 -0.34 -1.73
C LEU A 108 -10.31 0.53 -0.59
N SER A 109 -10.97 -0.03 0.43
CA SER A 109 -11.43 0.70 1.61
C SER A 109 -10.30 1.36 2.43
N ALA A 110 -9.15 0.72 2.61
CA ALA A 110 -8.07 1.30 3.42
C ALA A 110 -7.35 2.41 2.64
N ASP A 111 -7.11 2.17 1.35
CA ASP A 111 -6.49 3.16 0.48
C ASP A 111 -7.43 4.33 0.17
N ILE A 112 -8.74 4.10 -0.01
CA ILE A 112 -9.75 5.16 -0.11
C ILE A 112 -9.81 5.98 1.18
N ALA A 113 -9.84 5.33 2.36
CA ALA A 113 -9.86 6.07 3.63
C ALA A 113 -8.59 6.91 3.83
N ASN A 114 -7.42 6.37 3.46
CA ASN A 114 -6.16 7.10 3.49
C ASN A 114 -6.13 8.24 2.47
N LEU A 115 -6.67 8.03 1.27
CA LEU A 115 -6.79 9.05 0.23
C LEU A 115 -7.77 10.16 0.64
N GLU A 116 -8.92 9.81 1.22
CA GLU A 116 -9.89 10.75 1.77
C GLU A 116 -9.29 11.57 2.92
N MET A 117 -8.50 10.93 3.79
CA MET A 117 -7.80 11.63 4.87
C MET A 117 -6.73 12.58 4.33
N ALA A 118 -5.97 12.17 3.30
CA ALA A 118 -5.00 13.01 2.62
C ALA A 118 -5.65 14.21 1.90
N LEU A 119 -6.80 13.99 1.25
CA LEU A 119 -7.59 15.06 0.62
C LEU A 119 -8.17 16.04 1.64
N ARG A 120 -8.61 15.56 2.82
CA ARG A 120 -9.07 16.43 3.92
C ARG A 120 -7.92 17.21 4.56
N GLY A 121 -6.73 16.62 4.66
CA GLY A 121 -5.53 17.28 5.21
C GLY A 121 -4.92 18.35 4.29
N ALA A 122 -5.16 18.28 2.98
CA ALA A 122 -4.68 19.27 2.02
C ALA A 122 -5.51 20.56 1.97
N HIS A 123 -6.63 20.64 2.69
CA HIS A 123 -7.50 21.80 2.75
C HIS A 123 -7.34 22.56 4.07
N GLU A 124 -6.12 23.01 4.35
CA GLU A 124 -5.92 24.05 5.36
C GLU A 124 -6.57 25.34 4.82
N PRO A 125 -7.56 25.93 5.52
CA PRO A 125 -8.18 27.16 5.04
C PRO A 125 -7.11 28.25 5.08
N VAL A 126 -6.66 28.69 3.89
CA VAL A 126 -5.85 29.90 3.75
C VAL A 126 -6.68 31.04 4.33
N GLN A 127 -6.43 31.42 5.57
CA GLN A 127 -7.01 32.61 6.12
C GLN A 127 -6.38 33.79 5.40
N PRO A 128 -7.15 34.64 4.70
CA PRO A 128 -6.59 35.84 4.11
C PRO A 128 -6.09 36.74 5.24
N SER A 129 -4.77 36.94 5.31
CA SER A 129 -4.15 37.84 6.25
C SER A 129 -4.47 39.27 5.83
N MET A 130 -5.55 39.83 6.37
CA MET A 130 -5.86 41.26 6.22
C MET A 130 -4.87 42.05 7.07
N GLU A 131 -3.84 42.62 6.44
CA GLU A 131 -2.99 43.61 7.11
C GLU A 131 -3.85 44.81 7.54
N PRO A 132 -3.70 45.30 8.79
CA PRO A 132 -4.42 46.48 9.23
C PRO A 132 -3.88 47.70 8.49
N ILE A 133 -4.76 48.42 7.78
CA ILE A 133 -4.43 49.71 7.18
C ILE A 133 -4.07 50.67 8.30
N ARG A 134 -2.80 51.12 8.34
CA ARG A 134 -2.35 52.16 9.27
C ARG A 134 -3.07 53.47 8.94
N PRO A 135 -3.63 54.20 9.93
CA PRO A 135 -4.16 55.53 9.68
C PRO A 135 -2.99 56.48 9.35
N GLU A 136 -3.01 57.08 8.16
CA GLU A 136 -2.14 58.22 7.86
C GLU A 136 -2.50 59.37 8.80
N ALA A 137 -1.52 59.80 9.59
CA ALA A 137 -1.60 61.04 10.34
C ALA A 137 -1.65 62.20 9.33
N GLY A 138 -2.69 63.02 9.43
CA GLY A 138 -2.82 64.23 8.63
C GLY A 138 -1.72 65.24 8.97
N GLU A 139 -1.09 65.77 7.93
CA GLU A 139 -0.39 67.04 7.98
C GLU A 139 -1.06 68.00 7.00
N ASP A 140 -1.76 68.99 7.57
CA ASP A 140 -2.28 70.15 6.89
C ASP A 140 -1.14 71.12 6.51
N GLY A 141 -1.22 71.65 5.29
CA GLY A 141 -0.89 73.05 5.02
C GLY A 141 0.34 73.35 4.18
N GLY A 142 0.15 74.07 3.07
CA GLY A 142 1.16 75.01 2.55
C GLY A 142 1.38 75.02 1.04
N SER A 143 0.66 75.90 0.34
CA SER A 143 0.83 76.27 -1.07
C SER A 143 2.19 76.93 -1.37
N SER A 144 2.84 76.57 -2.50
CA SER A 144 3.34 77.49 -3.56
C SER A 144 4.50 76.91 -4.40
N THR A 145 4.34 76.92 -5.73
CA THR A 145 5.37 76.77 -6.80
C THR A 145 6.35 77.97 -6.84
N PRO A 146 7.43 78.07 -7.69
CA PRO A 146 7.83 77.27 -8.86
C PRO A 146 9.36 77.01 -9.09
N ALA A 147 9.66 76.24 -10.15
CA ALA A 147 10.82 76.29 -11.08
C ALA A 147 12.26 76.08 -10.57
N THR A 148 12.99 75.11 -11.17
CA THR A 148 14.04 75.36 -12.21
C THR A 148 14.92 74.12 -12.45
N LYS A 149 15.19 73.89 -13.74
CA LYS A 149 16.14 72.99 -14.42
C LYS A 149 17.42 72.61 -13.64
N SER A 150 17.88 71.36 -13.78
CA SER A 150 19.16 71.04 -14.46
C SER A 150 19.40 69.53 -14.62
N ARG A 151 19.66 69.12 -15.87
CA ARG A 151 20.38 67.90 -16.28
C ARG A 151 21.88 68.24 -16.31
N PRO A 152 22.79 67.30 -16.03
CA PRO A 152 23.39 66.46 -17.08
C PRO A 152 23.51 64.98 -16.65
N ALA A 153 23.19 64.00 -17.50
CA ALA A 153 24.01 63.37 -18.55
C ALA A 153 25.13 62.44 -18.05
N GLN A 154 24.89 61.14 -18.28
CA GLN A 154 25.82 60.05 -18.67
C GLN A 154 27.09 59.78 -17.84
N VAL A 155 27.27 58.51 -17.43
CA VAL A 155 28.31 57.64 -18.02
C VAL A 155 27.82 56.18 -18.02
N ARG A 156 27.78 55.60 -19.22
CA ARG A 156 27.77 54.16 -19.52
C ARG A 156 29.16 53.61 -19.23
N ASN A 157 29.27 52.40 -18.69
CA ASN A 157 30.13 51.40 -19.34
C ASN A 157 29.72 49.96 -18.99
N ARG A 158 29.46 49.20 -20.06
CA ARG A 158 29.66 47.74 -20.16
C ARG A 158 31.13 47.45 -19.81
N ILE A 159 31.52 46.26 -19.34
CA ILE A 159 31.47 44.93 -19.98
C ILE A 159 31.42 43.89 -18.87
#